data_AF-A0A2V7SSA9-F1
#
_entry.id   AF-A0A2V7SSA9-F1
#
_cell.length_a   1.000
_cell.length_b   1.000
_cell.length_c   1.000
_cell.angle_alpha   90.00
_cell.angle_beta   90.00
_cell.angle_gamma   90.00
#
_symmetry.space_group_name_H-M   'P 1'
#
loop_
_entity.id
_entity.type
_entity.pdbx_description
1 polymer ?
#
loop_
_entity_poly.entity_id
_entity_poly.type
_entity_poly.pdbx_seq_one_letter_code
_entity_poly.pdbx_strand_id
1 'polypeptide(L)' 'EFLKDRGKISIRTNTHEQAVVFLNDQEYGILATMRNIPTGRIAEVRYLNGMDAVNRFGAQYGGGIIMLISRNQ' A
#
# COMPACT_ATOMS: atom_id res chain seq x y z
N GLU A 1 40.50 8.12 -14.13
CA GLU A 1 40.23 8.05 -12.69
C GLU A 1 38.74 7.95 -12.41
N PHE A 2 38.36 6.84 -11.79
CA PHE A 2 37.16 6.53 -10.99
C PHE A 2 35.77 6.99 -11.47
N LEU A 3 35.05 6.02 -12.04
CA LEU A 3 33.60 5.90 -12.04
C LEU A 3 33.07 6.17 -10.62
N LYS A 4 32.48 7.36 -10.41
CA LYS A 4 31.57 7.62 -9.28
C LYS A 4 30.22 6.98 -9.62
N ASP A 5 30.22 5.65 -9.73
CA ASP A 5 29.00 4.86 -9.55
C ASP A 5 28.53 5.20 -8.13
N ARG A 6 27.56 6.09 -8.05
CA ARG A 6 26.81 6.30 -6.81
C ARG A 6 25.98 5.03 -6.67
N GLY A 7 26.62 3.99 -6.13
CA GLY A 7 26.03 2.70 -5.86
C GLY A 7 24.65 2.93 -5.30
N LYS A 8 23.67 2.17 -5.83
CA LYS A 8 22.28 2.17 -5.38
C LYS A 8 22.27 2.38 -3.88
N ILE A 9 21.95 3.60 -3.47
CA ILE A 9 21.48 3.87 -2.12
C ILE A 9 20.16 3.13 -2.06
N SER A 10 20.23 1.83 -1.78
CA SER A 10 19.17 1.09 -1.14
C SER A 10 19.02 1.70 0.24
N ILE A 11 18.47 2.92 0.26
CA ILE A 11 17.78 3.43 1.42
C ILE A 11 16.67 2.39 1.58
N ARG A 12 16.92 1.44 2.49
CA ARG A 12 15.89 0.61 3.11
C ARG A 12 15.01 1.57 3.91
N THR A 13 14.31 2.47 3.23
CA THR A 13 13.08 2.99 3.77
C THR A 13 12.23 1.75 3.93
N ASN A 14 11.81 1.50 5.16
CA ASN A 14 10.80 0.52 5.52
C ASN A 14 9.43 0.98 4.93
N THR A 15 9.44 1.36 3.65
CA THR A 15 8.29 1.65 2.84
C THR A 15 7.86 0.34 2.24
N HIS A 16 6.57 0.05 2.33
CA HIS A 16 6.01 -1.02 1.54
C HIS A 16 6.25 -0.68 0.07
N GLU A 17 7.12 -1.45 -0.60
CA GLU A 17 7.39 -1.32 -2.04
C GLU A 17 6.13 -1.67 -2.87
N GLN A 18 5.19 -2.38 -2.24
CA GLN A 18 3.93 -2.82 -2.82
C GLN A 18 2.76 -2.14 -2.10
N ALA A 19 1.63 -1.99 -2.81
CA ALA A 19 0.45 -1.37 -2.23
C ALA A 19 -0.09 -2.21 -1.04
N VAL A 20 -0.43 -1.52 0.05
CA VAL A 20 -1.02 -2.12 1.25
C VAL A 20 -2.55 -2.07 1.15
N VAL A 21 -3.20 -3.14 1.56
CA VAL A 21 -4.65 -3.29 1.53
C VAL A 21 -5.22 -2.89 2.88
N PHE A 22 -6.19 -1.99 2.84
CA PHE A 22 -6.97 -1.54 3.98
C PHE A 22 -8.41 -2.04 3.81
N LEU A 23 -9.04 -2.48 4.89
CA LEU A 23 -10.43 -2.88 4.94
C LEU A 23 -11.14 -2.04 6.01
N ASN A 24 -12.09 -1.20 5.59
CA ASN A 24 -12.80 -0.24 6.45
C ASN A 24 -11.85 0.61 7.31
N ASP A 25 -10.83 1.20 6.68
CA ASP A 25 -9.80 2.02 7.35
C ASP A 25 -8.82 1.24 8.25
N GLN A 26 -9.01 -0.07 8.41
CA GLN A 26 -8.07 -0.93 9.13
C GLN A 26 -7.08 -1.58 8.18
N GLU A 27 -5.79 -1.61 8.52
CA GLU A 27 -4.81 -2.37 7.76
C GLU A 27 -5.20 -3.86 7.74
N TYR A 28 -5.39 -4.40 6.53
CA TYR A 28 -5.71 -5.80 6.31
C TYR A 28 -4.47 -6.60 5.88
N GLY A 29 -3.48 -5.92 5.31
CA GLY A 29 -2.18 -6.48 4.98
C GLY A 29 -1.80 -6.26 3.52
N ILE A 30 -1.00 -7.16 2.95
CA ILE A 30 -0.52 -7.05 1.57
C ILE A 30 -1.55 -7.52 0.54
N LEU A 31 -1.37 -7.19 -0.73
CA LEU A 31 -2.21 -7.66 -1.86
C LEU A 31 -2.58 -9.16 -1.81
N ALA A 32 -1.68 -10.01 -1.32
CA ALA A 32 -1.95 -11.45 -1.19
C ALA A 32 -3.10 -11.77 -0.23
N THR A 33 -3.30 -10.96 0.83
CA THR A 33 -4.40 -11.16 1.79
C THR A 33 -5.74 -10.78 1.17
N MET A 34 -5.77 -9.83 0.22
CA MET A 34 -6.99 -9.49 -0.54
C MET A 34 -7.60 -10.70 -1.25
N ARG A 35 -6.79 -11.68 -1.67
CA ARG A 35 -7.29 -12.90 -2.31
C ARG A 35 -8.13 -13.78 -1.37
N ASN A 36 -7.95 -13.65 -0.06
CA ASN A 36 -8.78 -14.32 0.94
C ASN A 36 -10.08 -13.56 1.25
N ILE A 37 -10.25 -12.34 0.74
CA ILE A 37 -11.46 -11.56 0.97
C ILE A 37 -12.51 -11.93 -0.07
N PRO A 38 -13.70 -12.43 0.33
CA PRO A 38 -14.77 -12.71 -0.61
C PRO A 38 -15.27 -11.41 -1.24
N THR A 39 -15.22 -11.31 -2.57
CA THR A 39 -15.63 -10.13 -3.33
C THR A 39 -17.07 -9.72 -3.06
N GLY A 40 -17.96 -10.66 -2.73
CA GLY A 40 -19.35 -10.37 -2.34
C GLY A 40 -19.50 -9.55 -1.06
N ARG A 41 -18.45 -9.44 -0.23
CA ARG A 41 -18.44 -8.60 0.97
C ARG A 41 -17.84 -7.22 0.75
N ILE A 42 -17.35 -6.92 -0.45
CA ILE A 42 -16.77 -5.61 -0.77
C ILE A 42 -17.85 -4.73 -1.41
N ALA A 43 -18.10 -3.58 -0.80
CA ALA A 43 -18.97 -2.53 -1.33
C ALA A 43 -18.25 -1.71 -2.40
N GLU A 44 -17.02 -1.31 -2.11
CA GLU A 44 -16.26 -0.36 -2.92
C GLU A 44 -14.75 -0.62 -2.76
N VAL A 45 -14.01 -0.34 -3.84
CA VAL A 45 -12.55 -0.41 -3.89
C VAL A 45 -12.04 0.95 -4.34
N ARG A 46 -11.17 1.57 -3.53
CA ARG A 46 -10.49 2.81 -3.86
C ARG A 46 -8.99 2.61 -3.86
N TYR A 47 -8.33 3.14 -4.88
CA TYR A 47 -6.87 3.16 -4.94
C TYR A 47 -6.36 4.56 -4.56
N LEU A 48 -5.38 4.58 -3.67
CA LEU A 48 -4.61 5.75 -3.28
C LEU A 48 -3.18 5.53 -3.79
N ASN A 49 -2.70 6.44 -4.63
CA ASN A 49 -1.32 6.46 -5.05
C ASN A 49 -0.39 6.74 -3.85
N GLY A 50 0.87 6.35 -3.98
CA GLY A 50 1.87 6.47 -2.91
C GLY A 50 1.96 7.87 -2.30
N MET A 51 1.85 8.93 -3.10
CA MET A 51 1.94 10.31 -2.60
C MET A 51 0.75 10.69 -1.71
N ASP A 52 -0.47 10.33 -2.12
CA ASP A 52 -1.69 10.56 -1.34
C ASP A 52 -1.76 9.64 -0.10
N ALA A 53 -1.32 8.40 -0.24
CA ALA A 53 -1.17 7.45 0.86
C ALA A 53 -0.18 7.95 1.92
N VAL A 54 0.97 8.49 1.50
CA VAL A 54 1.97 9.08 2.41
C VAL A 54 1.43 10.30 3.14
N ASN A 55 0.69 11.17 2.45
CA ASN A 55 0.08 12.35 3.06
C ASN A 55 -1.00 12.00 4.09
N ARG A 56 -1.76 10.91 3.89
CA ARG A 56 -2.87 10.52 4.79
C ARG A 56 -2.47 9.54 5.89
N PHE A 57 -1.69 8.51 5.56
CA PHE A 57 -1.38 7.38 6.44
C PHE A 57 0.10 7.32 6.87
N GLY A 58 0.98 8.05 6.17
CA GLY A 58 2.39 8.22 6.55
C GLY A 58 3.40 7.61 5.58
N ALA A 59 4.67 7.97 5.76
CA ALA A 59 5.77 7.69 4.84
C ALA A 59 5.94 6.20 4.49
N GLN A 60 5.54 5.27 5.37
CA GLN A 60 5.64 3.83 5.13
C GLN A 60 4.74 3.31 4.01
N TYR A 61 3.70 4.05 3.62
CA TYR A 61 2.76 3.68 2.56
C TYR A 61 3.09 4.29 1.19
N GLY A 62 4.37 4.59 0.96
CA GLY A 62 4.88 5.12 -0.31
C GLY A 62 4.59 4.23 -1.54
N GLY A 63 4.32 2.94 -1.36
CA GLY A 63 3.88 2.03 -2.42
C GLY A 63 2.41 2.16 -2.82
N GLY A 64 1.63 2.97 -2.10
CA GLY A 64 0.19 3.16 -2.32
C GLY A 64 -0.67 2.31 -1.40
N ILE A 65 -1.97 2.62 -1.38
CA ILE A 65 -2.96 1.94 -0.54
C ILE A 65 -4.15 1.53 -1.40
N ILE A 66 -4.65 0.32 -1.18
CA ILE A 66 -5.92 -0.16 -1.73
C ILE A 66 -6.91 -0.21 -0.58
N MET A 67 -7.84 0.74 -0.57
CA MET A 67 -8.87 0.85 0.44
C MET A 67 -10.12 0.10 -0.02
N LEU A 68 -10.47 -0.94 0.72
CA LEU A 68 -11.65 -1.75 0.55
C LEU A 68 -12.68 -1.32 1.58
N ILE A 69 -13.88 -1.02 1.13
CA ILE A 69 -15.01 -0.70 1.99
C ILE A 69 -15.90 -1.93 1.99
N SER A 70 -16.14 -2.54 3.15
CA SER A 70 -17.02 -3.71 3.22
C SER A 70 -18.48 -3.28 3.10
N ARG A 71 -19.29 -4.10 2.43
CA ARG A 71 -20.74 -3.99 2.46
C ARG A 71 -21.18 -4.52 3.82
N ASN A 72 -21.37 -3.62 4.77
CA ASN A 72 -21.96 -3.98 6.06
C ASN A 72 -23.40 -4.46 5.75
N GLN A 73 -23.64 -5.77 5.88
CA GLN A 73 -24.99 -6.33 5.86
C GLN A 73 -25.71 -6.01 7.16
#